data_AF-A0A661WNU3-F1
#
_entry.id   AF-A0A661WNU3-F1
#
_cell.length_a   1.000
_cell.length_b   1.000
_cell.length_c   1.000
_cell.angle_alpha   90.00
_cell.angle_beta   90.00
_cell.angle_gamma   90.00
#
_symmetry.space_group_name_H-M   'P 1'
#
loop_
_entity.id
_entity.type
_entity.pdbx_description
1 polymer ?
#
loop_
_entity_poly.entity_id
_entity_poly.type
_entity_poly.pdbx_seq_one_letter_code
_entity_poly.pdbx_strand_id
1 'polypeptide(L)' 'MNTSKAILIIIFILLLIIIFVAYTGIDASKPEQAMYKIIDKLIEINQTLNRWVRNLIWSIRTGIKERFSR' A
#
# COMPACT_ATOMS: atom_id res chain seq x y z
N MET A 1 2.90 30.17 -2.43
CA MET A 1 2.07 28.94 -2.47
C MET A 1 0.61 29.39 -2.45
N ASN A 2 -0.19 29.06 -3.46
CA ASN A 2 -1.53 29.65 -3.61
C ASN A 2 -2.48 29.06 -2.56
N THR A 3 -3.07 29.87 -1.68
CA THR A 3 -3.84 29.43 -0.50
C THR A 3 -4.96 28.46 -0.87
N SER A 4 -5.62 28.68 -2.01
CA SER A 4 -6.66 27.78 -2.54
C SER A 4 -6.14 26.38 -2.89
N LYS A 5 -4.89 26.27 -3.38
CA LYS A 5 -4.25 24.97 -3.66
C LYS A 5 -3.91 24.23 -2.37
N ALA A 6 -3.48 24.96 -1.33
CA ALA A 6 -3.21 24.36 -0.03
C ALA A 6 -4.48 23.81 0.63
N ILE A 7 -5.59 24.55 0.56
CA ILE A 7 -6.90 24.10 1.08
C ILE A 7 -7.38 22.84 0.36
N LEU A 8 -7.27 22.81 -0.97
CA LEU A 8 -7.61 21.61 -1.76
C LEU A 8 -6.79 20.39 -1.36
N ILE A 9 -5.48 20.57 -1.12
CA ILE A 9 -4.61 19.48 -0.66
C ILE A 9 -5.03 18.98 0.72
N ILE A 10 -5.36 19.88 1.65
CA ILE A 10 -5.80 19.52 3.00
C ILE A 10 -7.12 18.74 2.95
N ILE A 11 -8.09 19.21 2.15
CA ILE A 11 -9.38 18.52 1.97
C ILE A 11 -9.16 17.14 1.34
N PHE A 12 -8.28 17.03 0.35
CA PHE A 12 -7.97 15.77 -0.30
C PHE A 12 -7.32 14.76 0.66
N ILE A 13 -6.39 15.22 1.51
CA ILE A 13 -5.77 14.39 2.54
C ILE A 13 -6.81 13.92 3.57
N LEU A 14 -7.71 14.81 4.01
CA LEU A 14 -8.81 14.44 4.91
C LEU A 14 -9.72 13.38 4.28
N LEU A 15 -10.07 13.52 3.00
CA LEU A 15 -10.84 12.53 2.26
C LEU A 15 -10.12 11.17 2.19
N LEU A 16 -8.82 11.16 1.92
CA LEU A 16 -8.03 9.92 1.92
C LEU A 16 -8.03 9.25 3.29
N ILE A 17 -7.93 10.01 4.37
CA ILE A 17 -7.99 9.48 5.74
C ILE A 17 -9.38 8.88 6.01
N ILE A 18 -10.47 9.56 5.64
CA ILE A 18 -11.84 9.07 5.82
C ILE A 18 -12.07 7.78 5.02
N ILE A 19 -11.68 7.76 3.74
CA ILE A 19 -11.79 6.57 2.88
C ILE A 19 -10.98 5.41 3.46
N PHE A 20 -9.77 5.70 3.94
CA PHE A 20 -8.90 4.71 4.56
C PHE A 20 -9.55 4.11 5.80
N VAL A 21 -10.09 4.93 6.70
CA VAL A 21 -10.80 4.51 7.92
C VAL A 21 -12.06 3.69 7.58
N ALA A 22 -12.84 4.14 6.59
CA ALA A 22 -14.04 3.44 6.13
C ALA A 22 -13.72 2.07 5.48
N TYR A 23 -12.68 2.01 4.65
CA TYR A 23 -12.26 0.79 3.95
C TYR A 23 -11.65 -0.24 4.91
N THR A 24 -10.95 0.22 5.95
CA THR A 24 -10.31 -0.66 6.93
C THR A 24 -11.21 -1.04 8.09
N GLY A 25 -12.40 -0.42 8.23
CA GLY A 25 -13.32 -0.64 9.35
C GLY A 25 -12.67 -0.28 10.70
N ILE A 26 -11.71 0.64 10.66
CA ILE A 26 -10.95 1.06 11.82
C ILE A 26 -11.80 2.06 12.60
N ASP A 27 -12.00 1.80 13.89
CA ASP A 27 -12.72 2.71 14.76
C ASP A 27 -11.80 3.88 15.12
N ALA A 28 -12.04 5.05 14.54
CA ALA A 28 -11.24 6.27 14.78
C ALA A 28 -11.28 6.73 16.25
N SER A 29 -12.27 6.24 17.03
CA SER A 29 -12.38 6.43 18.48
C SER A 29 -11.25 5.78 19.27
N LYS A 30 -10.58 4.76 18.70
CA LYS A 30 -9.55 3.94 19.36
C LYS A 30 -8.26 3.94 18.52
N PRO A 31 -7.53 5.07 18.50
CA PRO A 31 -6.37 5.28 17.61
C PRO A 31 -5.24 4.26 17.84
N GLU A 32 -5.11 3.70 19.04
CA GLU A 32 -4.12 2.65 19.31
C GLU A 32 -4.46 1.34 18.58
N GLN A 33 -5.71 0.88 18.67
CA GLN A 33 -6.16 -0.35 17.98
C GLN A 33 -6.16 -0.16 16.45
N ALA A 34 -6.48 1.04 15.99
CA ALA A 34 -6.33 1.45 14.61
C ALA A 34 -4.90 1.24 14.12
N MET A 35 -3.91 1.76 14.86
CA MET A 35 -2.51 1.69 14.49
C MET A 35 -2.01 0.24 14.39
N TYR A 36 -2.39 -0.62 15.33
CA TYR A 36 -2.05 -2.05 15.26
C TYR A 36 -2.62 -2.74 14.01
N LYS A 37 -3.90 -2.49 13.68
CA LYS A 37 -4.51 -3.04 12.46
C LYS A 37 -3.84 -2.54 11.18
N ILE A 38 -3.38 -1.28 11.16
CA ILE A 38 -2.65 -0.71 10.01
C ILE A 38 -1.30 -1.41 9.87
N ILE A 39 -0.58 -1.59 10.96
CA ILE A 39 0.72 -2.29 10.97
C ILE A 39 0.54 -3.72 10.47
N ASP A 40 -0.48 -4.44 10.94
CA ASP A 40 -0.79 -5.80 10.46
C ASP A 40 -1.06 -5.83 8.96
N LYS A 41 -1.86 -4.88 8.45
CA LYS A 41 -2.13 -4.75 7.02
C LYS A 41 -0.88 -4.43 6.20
N LEU A 42 0.00 -3.58 6.71
CA LEU A 42 1.28 -3.27 6.07
C LEU A 42 2.20 -4.49 6.03
N ILE A 43 2.24 -5.30 7.08
CA ILE A 43 2.99 -6.56 7.11
C ILE A 43 2.44 -7.55 6.09
N GLU A 44 1.12 -7.70 6.01
CA GLU A 44 0.43 -8.56 5.04
C GLU A 44 0.75 -8.15 3.59
N ILE A 45 0.73 -6.84 3.32
CA ILE A 45 1.11 -6.26 2.02
C ILE A 45 2.59 -6.53 1.73
N ASN A 46 3.50 -6.32 2.70
CA ASN A 46 4.93 -6.53 2.52
C ASN A 46 5.26 -8.00 2.21
N GLN A 47 4.63 -8.95 2.91
CA GLN A 47 4.75 -10.37 2.62
C GLN A 47 4.23 -10.73 1.23
N THR A 48 3.13 -10.11 0.80
CA THR A 48 2.55 -10.33 -0.52
C THR A 48 3.43 -9.75 -1.62
N LEU A 49 3.97 -8.55 -1.44
CA LEU A 49 4.93 -7.92 -2.34
C LEU A 49 6.21 -8.75 -2.44
N ASN A 50 6.78 -9.23 -1.34
CA ASN A 50 7.97 -10.08 -1.37
C ASN A 50 7.74 -11.37 -2.14
N ARG A 51 6.57 -12.00 -2.00
CA ARG A 51 6.21 -13.18 -2.81
C ARG A 51 6.10 -12.82 -4.29
N TRP A 52 5.45 -11.71 -4.62
CA TRP A 52 5.32 -11.21 -5.98
C TRP A 52 6.68 -10.89 -6.63
N VAL A 53 7.54 -10.17 -5.92
CA VAL A 53 8.89 -9.83 -6.38
C VAL A 53 9.72 -11.09 -6.60
N ARG A 54 9.65 -12.06 -5.68
CA ARG A 54 10.36 -13.33 -5.83
C ARG A 54 9.87 -14.11 -7.06
N ASN A 55 8.57 -14.14 -7.30
CA ASN A 55 7.97 -14.78 -8.47
C ASN A 55 8.36 -14.06 -9.76
N LEU A 56 8.39 -12.72 -9.75
CA LEU A 56 8.79 -11.90 -10.88
C LEU A 56 10.27 -12.14 -11.23
N ILE A 57 11.16 -12.15 -10.23
CA ILE A 57 12.57 -12.48 -10.41
C ILE A 57 12.74 -13.89 -10.98
N TRP A 58 11.95 -14.86 -10.48
CA TRP A 58 11.97 -16.22 -11.01
C TRP A 58 11.51 -16.27 -12.48
N SER A 59 10.40 -15.62 -12.80
CA SER A 59 9.87 -15.54 -14.16
C SER A 59 10.87 -14.91 -15.13
N ILE A 60 11.54 -13.84 -14.72
CA ILE A 60 12.58 -13.18 -15.50
C ILE A 60 13.77 -14.13 -15.71
N ARG A 61 14.24 -14.79 -14.65
CA ARG A 61 15.37 -15.74 -14.73
C ARG A 61 15.08 -16.90 -15.68
N THR A 62 13.88 -17.47 -15.61
CA THR A 62 13.48 -18.58 -16.49
C THR A 62 13.32 -18.12 -17.94
N GLY A 63 12.68 -16.98 -18.17
CA GLY A 63 12.52 -16.43 -19.52
C GLY A 63 13.85 -16.02 -20.18
N ILE A 64 14.82 -15.56 -19.40
CA ILE A 64 16.19 -15.31 -19.88
C ILE A 64 16.88 -16.63 -20.24
N LYS A 65 16.81 -17.64 -19.37
CA LYS A 65 17.41 -18.96 -19.68
C LYS A 65 16.82 -19.60 -20.93
N GLU A 66 15.50 -19.53 -21.12
CA GLU A 66 14.85 -20.06 -22.33
C GLU A 66 15.27 -19.31 -23.61
N ARG A 67 15.48 -17.99 -23.54
CA ARG A 67 15.96 -17.21 -24.68
C ARG A 67 17.42 -17.46 -25.05
N PHE A 68 18.29 -17.75 -24.09
CA PHE A 68 19.71 -18.02 -24.32
C PHE A 68 20.03 -19.51 -24.56
N SER A 69 19.06 -20.40 -24.34
CA SER A 69 19.19 -21.84 -24.60
C SER A 69 18.74 -22.26 -26.01
N ARG A 70 18.20 -21.33 -26.82
CA ARG A 70 17.98 -21.49 -28.27
C ARG A 70 19.11 -20.82 -29.02
#